data_AF-A0A914X0F4-F1
#
_entry.id   AF-A0A914X0F4-F1
#
_cell.length_a   1.000
_cell.length_b   1.000
_cell.length_c   1.000
_cell.angle_alpha   90.00
_cell.angle_beta   90.00
_cell.angle_gamma   90.00
#
_symmetry.space_group_name_H-M   'P 1'
#
loop_
_entity.id
_entity.type
_entity.pdbx_description
1 polymer ?
#
loop_
_entity_poly.entity_id
_entity_poly.type
_entity_poly.pdbx_seq_one_letter_code
_entity_poly.pdbx_strand_id
1 'polypeptide(L)'
;MGDIRFNSLYVRSTHGIIKILQIIIGFIICAFLCATWYGKSCFGEGRLGYCSGLNFVIVVINIVVFILNVINLNIWSLERIYSIIASILFLIAAVLIIWYLIEVNSPAGWLIAAAVLICVMFVLFLWDVKVLQGESANIVH
;
A
#
# COMPACT_ATOMS: atom_id res chain seq x y z
N MET A 1 -26.81 16.83 -13.13
CA MET A 1 -25.97 16.49 -11.97
C MET A 1 -26.24 15.02 -11.69
N GLY A 2 -25.29 14.14 -12.01
CA GLY A 2 -25.49 12.69 -11.87
C GLY A 2 -25.58 12.32 -10.39
N ASP A 3 -26.59 11.53 -10.02
CA ASP A 3 -26.80 11.07 -8.66
C ASP A 3 -25.58 10.29 -8.16
N ILE A 4 -24.78 10.93 -7.31
CA ILE A 4 -23.70 10.27 -6.57
C ILE A 4 -24.38 9.32 -5.58
N ARG A 5 -24.53 8.06 -5.97
CA ARG A 5 -25.05 7.00 -5.10
C ARG A 5 -23.91 6.42 -4.30
N PHE A 6 -23.91 6.67 -2.99
CA PHE A 6 -22.99 6.04 -2.05
C PHE A 6 -23.14 4.52 -2.11
N ASN A 7 -22.08 3.83 -2.54
CA ASN A 7 -22.06 2.38 -2.63
C ASN A 7 -21.53 1.76 -1.32
N SER A 8 -22.40 1.62 -0.32
CA SER A 8 -22.03 1.00 0.97
C SER A 8 -21.62 -0.47 0.84
N LEU A 9 -22.05 -1.15 -0.24
CA LEU A 9 -21.66 -2.53 -0.54
C LEU A 9 -20.18 -2.64 -0.92
N TYR A 10 -19.59 -1.58 -1.49
CA TYR A 10 -18.16 -1.56 -1.83
C TYR A 10 -17.30 -1.65 -0.58
N VAL A 11 -17.64 -0.91 0.48
CA VAL A 11 -16.92 -0.93 1.78
C VAL A 11 -16.94 -2.32 2.42
N ARG A 12 -18.01 -3.09 2.17
CA ARG A 12 -18.20 -4.45 2.70
C ARG A 12 -17.62 -5.54 1.79
N SER A 13 -17.19 -5.18 0.58
CA SER A 13 -16.61 -6.12 -0.38
C SER A 13 -15.18 -6.50 0.00
N THR A 14 -14.75 -7.71 -0.39
CA THR A 14 -13.38 -8.19 -0.19
C THR A 14 -12.34 -7.20 -0.75
N HIS A 15 -12.61 -6.61 -1.91
CA HIS A 15 -11.76 -5.59 -2.53
C HIS A 15 -11.69 -4.29 -1.70
N GLY A 16 -12.84 -3.78 -1.24
CA GLY A 16 -12.89 -2.59 -0.38
C GLY A 16 -12.12 -2.78 0.93
N ILE A 17 -12.23 -3.95 1.55
CA ILE A 17 -11.50 -4.30 2.78
C ILE A 17 -9.98 -4.32 2.52
N ILE A 18 -9.53 -4.91 1.41
CA ILE A 18 -8.10 -4.94 1.04
C ILE A 18 -7.56 -3.52 0.87
N LYS A 19 -8.30 -2.63 0.19
CA LYS A 19 -7.90 -1.21 0.04
C LYS A 19 -7.79 -0.50 1.39
N ILE A 20 -8.73 -0.73 2.31
CA ILE A 20 -8.67 -0.15 3.65
C ILE A 20 -7.43 -0.65 4.41
N LEU A 21 -7.13 -1.95 4.34
CA LEU A 21 -5.94 -2.54 4.96
C LEU A 21 -4.65 -1.95 4.38
N GLN A 22 -4.57 -1.79 3.06
CA GLN A 22 -3.44 -1.12 2.40
C GLN A 22 -3.28 0.33 2.88
N ILE A 23 -4.37 1.08 3.07
CA ILE A 23 -4.28 2.46 3.58
C ILE A 23 -3.76 2.47 5.03
N ILE A 24 -4.32 1.65 5.92
CA ILE A 24 -3.93 1.60 7.34
C ILE A 24 -2.47 1.20 7.50
N ILE A 25 -2.05 0.12 6.84
CA ILE A 25 -0.66 -0.35 6.90
C ILE A 25 0.28 0.72 6.32
N GLY A 26 -0.15 1.44 5.28
CA GLY A 26 0.64 2.47 4.63
C GLY A 26 0.90 3.66 5.57
N PHE A 27 -0.10 4.06 6.34
CA PHE A 27 0.10 5.06 7.40
C PHE A 27 1.05 4.58 8.50
N ILE A 28 0.98 3.31 8.91
CA ILE A 28 1.90 2.73 9.91
C ILE A 28 3.33 2.73 9.37
N ILE A 29 3.55 2.36 8.11
CA ILE A 29 4.87 2.40 7.47
C ILE A 29 5.41 3.83 7.42
N CYS A 30 4.59 4.81 7.03
CA CYS A 30 4.98 6.22 7.05
C CYS A 30 5.38 6.66 8.46
N ALA A 31 4.62 6.26 9.48
CA ALA A 31 4.94 6.58 10.87
C ALA A 31 6.27 5.96 11.30
N PHE A 32 6.55 4.70 10.97
CA PHE A 32 7.82 4.07 11.33
C PHE A 32 9.02 4.60 10.55
N LEU A 33 8.88 4.86 9.26
CA LEU A 33 9.98 5.39 8.46
C LEU A 33 10.27 6.86 8.79
N CYS A 34 9.24 7.64 9.18
CA CYS A 34 9.38 9.09 9.42
C CYS A 34 9.44 9.49 10.89
N ALA A 35 9.26 8.55 11.83
CA ALA A 35 9.53 8.79 13.24
C ALA A 35 11.05 8.95 13.44
N THR A 36 11.53 10.18 13.32
CA THR A 36 12.94 10.53 13.52
C THR A 36 13.32 10.43 15.00
N TRP A 37 13.72 9.23 15.45
CA TRP A 37 14.32 9.03 16.77
C TRP A 37 15.85 9.25 16.77
N TYR A 38 16.52 9.09 15.62
CA TYR A 38 17.99 9.18 15.49
C TYR A 38 18.46 10.01 14.27
N GLY A 39 17.79 11.13 13.97
CA GLY A 39 18.32 12.19 13.09
C GLY A 39 18.42 11.89 11.58
N LYS A 40 18.22 10.65 11.12
CA LYS A 40 18.06 10.35 9.69
C LYS A 40 16.59 10.48 9.29
N SER A 41 16.28 11.52 8.50
CA SER A 41 14.92 11.73 7.98
C SER A 41 14.51 10.61 7.02
N CYS A 42 13.20 10.43 6.86
CA CYS A 42 12.54 9.58 5.84
C CYS A 42 13.12 9.70 4.41
N PHE A 43 13.72 10.84 4.10
CA PHE A 43 14.34 11.17 2.81
C PHE A 43 15.87 11.29 2.86
N GLY A 44 16.49 10.93 3.99
CA GLY A 44 17.91 11.17 4.23
C GLY A 44 18.85 10.27 3.44
N GLU A 45 18.38 9.08 3.03
CA GLU A 45 19.17 8.14 2.22
C GLU A 45 18.36 7.63 1.03
N GLY A 46 18.99 7.45 -0.13
CA GLY A 46 18.28 7.14 -1.37
C GLY A 46 17.42 5.87 -1.32
N ARG A 47 17.85 4.84 -0.57
CA ARG A 47 17.11 3.57 -0.44
C ARG A 47 15.90 3.68 0.48
N LEU A 48 16.07 4.34 1.63
CA LEU A 48 14.96 4.67 2.54
C LEU A 48 13.98 5.65 1.90
N GLY A 49 14.50 6.66 1.19
CA GLY A 49 13.72 7.66 0.48
C GLY A 49 12.87 7.07 -0.62
N TYR A 50 13.37 6.06 -1.35
CA TYR A 50 12.56 5.32 -2.31
C TYR A 50 11.39 4.60 -1.63
N CYS A 51 11.66 3.83 -0.57
CA CYS A 51 10.64 3.07 0.14
C CYS A 51 9.58 3.98 0.77
N SER A 52 10.01 5.06 1.43
CA SER A 52 9.12 6.06 2.05
C SER A 52 8.31 6.83 1.01
N GLY A 53 8.96 7.30 -0.06
CA GLY A 53 8.31 8.06 -1.13
C GLY A 53 7.29 7.23 -1.88
N LEU A 54 7.65 5.99 -2.25
CA LEU A 54 6.74 5.05 -2.89
C LEU A 54 5.52 4.79 -2.01
N ASN A 55 5.72 4.48 -0.73
CA ASN A 55 4.62 4.21 0.21
C ASN A 55 3.69 5.42 0.35
N PHE A 56 4.24 6.64 0.46
CA PHE A 56 3.44 7.86 0.54
C PHE A 56 2.57 8.08 -0.71
N VAL A 57 3.16 8.00 -1.91
CA VAL A 57 2.43 8.14 -3.17
C VAL A 57 1.33 7.10 -3.29
N ILE A 58 1.62 5.86 -2.89
CA ILE A 58 0.66 4.75 -2.97
C ILE A 58 -0.51 4.94 -2.02
N VAL A 59 -0.28 5.40 -0.78
CA VAL A 59 -1.36 5.71 0.16
C VAL A 59 -2.30 6.76 -0.42
N VAL A 60 -1.75 7.83 -1.01
CA VAL A 60 -2.55 8.87 -1.66
C VAL A 60 -3.38 8.29 -2.80
N ILE A 61 -2.79 7.50 -3.69
CA ILE A 61 -3.53 6.88 -4.81
C ILE A 61 -4.62 5.93 -4.29
N ASN A 62 -4.32 5.11 -3.29
CA ASN A 62 -5.30 4.19 -2.69
C ASN A 62 -6.48 4.94 -2.05
N ILE A 63 -6.25 6.08 -1.40
CA ILE A 63 -7.32 6.94 -0.87
C ILE A 63 -8.19 7.49 -2.01
N VAL A 64 -7.56 8.01 -3.08
CA VAL A 64 -8.29 8.55 -4.24
C VAL A 64 -9.15 7.47 -4.90
N VAL A 65 -8.57 6.30 -5.18
CA VAL A 65 -9.26 5.15 -5.77
C VAL A 65 -10.41 4.68 -4.87
N PHE A 66 -10.18 4.62 -3.56
CA PHE A 66 -11.23 4.26 -2.59
C PHE A 66 -12.42 5.22 -2.67
N ILE A 67 -12.18 6.54 -2.70
CA ILE A 67 -13.23 7.56 -2.83
C ILE A 67 -13.99 7.42 -4.16
N LEU A 68 -13.28 7.21 -5.27
CA LEU A 68 -13.89 7.06 -6.60
C LEU A 68 -14.82 5.84 -6.66
N ASN A 69 -14.43 4.72 -6.03
CA ASN A 69 -15.27 3.52 -5.96
C ASN A 69 -16.45 3.66 -4.99
N VAL A 70 -16.30 4.39 -3.89
CA VAL A 70 -17.42 4.72 -2.98
C VAL A 70 -18.49 5.56 -3.69
N ILE A 71 -18.08 6.44 -4.62
CA ILE A 71 -18.96 7.27 -5.46
C ILE A 71 -19.52 6.49 -6.66
N ASN A 72 -19.20 5.20 -6.78
CA ASN A 72 -19.68 4.29 -7.83
C ASN A 72 -19.25 4.67 -9.27
N LEU A 73 -18.10 5.34 -9.42
CA LEU A 73 -17.50 5.62 -10.75
C LEU A 73 -16.73 4.41 -11.31
N ASN A 74 -16.52 3.38 -10.49
CA ASN A 74 -16.21 1.99 -10.83
C ASN A 74 -15.21 1.80 -12.00
N ILE A 75 -13.99 2.29 -11.86
CA ILE A 75 -12.95 2.28 -12.92
C ILE A 75 -12.03 1.04 -12.76
N TRP A 76 -12.57 -0.14 -13.01
CA TRP A 76 -11.88 -1.43 -12.81
C TRP A 76 -10.58 -1.61 -13.60
N SER A 77 -10.54 -1.11 -14.85
CA SER A 77 -9.36 -1.29 -15.72
C SER A 77 -8.14 -0.52 -15.20
N LEU A 78 -8.36 0.70 -14.71
CA LEU A 78 -7.29 1.55 -14.19
C LEU A 78 -6.73 1.00 -12.87
N GLU A 79 -7.61 0.48 -12.02
CA GLU A 79 -7.21 -0.15 -10.75
C GLU A 79 -6.40 -1.43 -10.95
N ARG A 80 -6.76 -2.23 -11.95
CA ARG A 80 -5.99 -3.44 -12.29
C ARG A 80 -4.56 -3.09 -12.71
N ILE A 81 -4.41 -2.14 -13.63
CA ILE A 81 -3.09 -1.70 -14.10
C ILE A 81 -2.28 -1.10 -12.95
N TYR A 82 -2.91 -0.24 -12.15
CA TYR A 82 -2.29 0.35 -10.98
C TYR A 82 -1.79 -0.70 -9.99
N SER A 83 -2.60 -1.71 -9.66
CA SER A 83 -2.26 -2.71 -8.66
C SER A 83 -1.14 -3.63 -9.14
N ILE A 84 -1.08 -3.93 -10.44
CA ILE A 84 0.06 -4.64 -11.06
C ILE A 84 1.34 -3.81 -10.93
N ILE A 85 1.32 -2.53 -11.34
CA ILE A 85 2.48 -1.65 -11.26
C ILE A 85 2.94 -1.49 -9.80
N ALA A 86 2.00 -1.29 -8.87
CA ALA A 86 2.28 -1.19 -7.44
C ALA A 86 2.95 -2.46 -6.90
N SER A 87 2.49 -3.65 -7.29
CA SER A 87 3.12 -4.91 -6.87
C SER A 87 4.60 -4.99 -7.27
N ILE A 88 4.94 -4.58 -8.49
CA ILE A 88 6.32 -4.60 -9.00
C ILE A 88 7.18 -3.57 -8.23
N LEU A 89 6.65 -2.37 -8.01
CA LEU A 89 7.38 -1.32 -7.27
C LEU A 89 7.61 -1.71 -5.80
N PHE A 90 6.64 -2.35 -5.15
CA PHE A 90 6.79 -2.84 -3.78
C PHE A 90 7.75 -4.03 -3.67
N LEU A 91 7.87 -4.86 -4.71
CA LEU A 91 8.90 -5.90 -4.76
C LEU A 91 10.31 -5.28 -4.73
N ILE A 92 10.53 -4.23 -5.53
CA ILE A 92 11.80 -3.49 -5.54
C ILE A 92 12.05 -2.85 -4.18
N ALA A 93 11.03 -2.21 -3.59
CA ALA A 93 11.13 -1.61 -2.25
C ALA A 93 11.48 -2.64 -1.17
N ALA A 94 10.91 -3.86 -1.24
CA ALA A 94 11.21 -4.94 -0.30
C ALA A 94 12.69 -5.36 -0.37
N VAL A 95 13.27 -5.49 -1.58
CA VAL A 95 14.70 -5.80 -1.73
C VAL A 95 15.57 -4.67 -1.20
N LEU A 96 15.22 -3.41 -1.51
CA LEU A 96 16.00 -2.25 -1.09
C LEU A 96 16.00 -2.04 0.44
N ILE A 97 14.86 -2.25 1.11
CA ILE A 97 14.78 -2.09 2.57
C ILE A 97 15.53 -3.22 3.29
N ILE A 98 15.53 -4.45 2.76
CA ILE A 98 16.31 -5.56 3.29
C ILE A 98 17.80 -5.27 3.16
N TRP A 99 18.24 -4.78 1.99
CA TRP A 99 19.63 -4.37 1.81
C TRP A 99 20.00 -3.27 2.82
N TYR A 100 19.15 -2.24 2.96
CA TYR A 100 19.38 -1.19 3.93
C TYR A 100 19.54 -1.71 5.37
N LEU A 101 18.73 -2.70 5.76
CA LEU A 101 18.79 -3.32 7.08
C LEU A 101 20.15 -4.00 7.34
N ILE A 102 20.69 -4.70 6.34
CA ILE A 102 21.99 -5.37 6.42
C ILE A 102 23.13 -4.34 6.53
N GLU A 103 23.05 -3.24 5.78
CA GLU A 103 24.10 -2.22 5.76
C GLU A 103 24.19 -1.42 7.06
N VAL A 104 23.04 -1.02 7.61
CA VAL A 104 23.00 -0.27 8.88
C VAL A 104 23.41 -1.16 10.06
N ASN A 105 23.20 -2.47 9.96
CA ASN A 105 23.57 -3.48 10.97
C ASN A 105 23.24 -3.03 12.41
N SER A 106 22.07 -2.41 12.59
CA SER A 106 21.62 -1.90 13.88
C SER A 106 20.32 -2.57 14.28
N PRO A 107 20.14 -2.96 15.56
CA PRO A 107 18.92 -3.58 16.06
C PRO A 107 17.78 -2.55 16.26
N ALA A 108 17.57 -1.69 15.27
CA ALA A 108 16.47 -0.75 15.23
C ALA A 108 15.16 -1.53 14.96
N GLY A 109 14.46 -1.91 16.03
CA GLY A 109 13.20 -2.68 15.93
C GLY A 109 12.15 -2.03 15.02
N TRP A 110 12.15 -0.69 14.92
CA TRP A 110 11.27 0.06 14.04
C TRP A 110 11.59 -0.13 12.54
N LEU A 111 12.87 -0.27 12.17
CA LEU A 111 13.29 -0.57 10.78
C LEU A 111 12.90 -2.00 10.38
N ILE A 112 13.08 -2.95 11.30
CA ILE A 112 12.67 -4.34 11.09
C ILE A 112 11.14 -4.41 10.91
N ALA A 113 10.39 -3.74 11.77
CA ALA A 113 8.93 -3.67 11.65
C ALA A 113 8.50 -3.03 10.32
N ALA A 114 9.13 -1.93 9.90
CA ALA A 114 8.85 -1.30 8.60
C ALA A 114 9.14 -2.22 7.41
N ALA A 115 10.27 -2.95 7.44
CA ALA A 115 10.63 -3.90 6.39
C ALA A 115 9.60 -5.03 6.28
N VAL A 116 9.16 -5.60 7.40
CA VAL A 116 8.12 -6.63 7.44
C VAL A 116 6.80 -6.10 6.88
N LEU A 117 6.40 -4.89 7.26
CA LEU A 117 5.18 -4.27 6.76
C LEU A 117 5.23 -3.95 5.25
N ILE A 118 6.39 -3.57 4.72
CA ILE A 118 6.60 -3.41 3.26
C ILE A 118 6.42 -4.76 2.54
N CYS A 119 6.91 -5.86 3.10
CA CYS A 119 6.68 -7.20 2.55
C CYS A 119 5.19 -7.58 2.62
N VAL A 120 4.50 -7.27 3.71
CA VAL A 120 3.05 -7.49 3.84
C VAL A 120 2.29 -6.66 2.80
N MET A 121 2.70 -5.42 2.55
CA MET A 121 2.13 -4.57 1.49
C MET A 121 2.26 -5.20 0.12
N PHE A 122 3.42 -5.74 -0.21
CA PHE A 122 3.63 -6.47 -1.47
C PHE A 122 2.63 -7.63 -1.60
N VAL A 123 2.46 -8.45 -0.56
CA VAL A 123 1.50 -9.56 -0.55
C VAL A 123 0.06 -9.06 -0.69
N LEU A 124 -0.29 -7.95 -0.05
CA LEU A 124 -1.62 -7.34 -0.20
C LEU A 124 -1.87 -6.83 -1.61
N PHE A 125 -0.88 -6.26 -2.30
CA PHE A 125 -1.01 -5.89 -3.70
C PHE A 125 -1.16 -7.09 -4.62
N LEU A 126 -0.45 -8.19 -4.36
CA LEU A 126 -0.66 -9.44 -5.10
C LEU A 126 -2.06 -10.00 -4.90
N TRP A 127 -2.58 -9.94 -3.67
CA TRP A 127 -3.95 -10.36 -3.39
C TRP A 127 -4.94 -9.47 -4.13
N ASP A 128 -4.75 -8.15 -4.08
CA ASP A 128 -5.60 -7.18 -4.77
C ASP A 128 -5.67 -7.45 -6.28
N VAL A 129 -4.53 -7.75 -6.91
CA VAL A 129 -4.48 -8.16 -8.33
C VAL A 129 -5.29 -9.44 -8.58
N LYS A 130 -5.20 -10.45 -7.72
CA LYS A 130 -5.97 -11.70 -7.84
C LYS A 130 -7.49 -11.48 -7.71
N VAL A 131 -7.90 -10.57 -6.82
CA VAL A 131 -9.31 -10.16 -6.68
C VAL A 131 -9.77 -9.46 -7.94
N LEU A 132 -8.97 -8.53 -8.46
CA LEU A 132 -9.27 -7.78 -9.68
C LEU A 132 -9.27 -8.64 -10.95
N GLN A 133 -8.57 -9.79 -10.95
CA GLN A 133 -8.59 -10.78 -12.04
C GLN A 133 -9.76 -11.76 -11.94
N GLY A 134 -10.51 -11.75 -10.83
CA GLY A 134 -11.63 -12.67 -10.60
C GLY A 134 -11.23 -14.07 -10.16
N GLU A 135 -9.97 -14.28 -9.77
CA GLU A 135 -9.43 -15.59 -9.34
C GLU A 135 -9.70 -15.90 -7.86
N SER A 136 -10.23 -14.94 -7.10
CA SER A 136 -10.60 -15.13 -5.70
C SER A 136 -12.09 -14.83 -5.49
N ALA A 137 -12.74 -15.68 -4.71
CA ALA A 137 -14.17 -15.56 -4.44
C ALA A 137 -14.45 -14.23 -3.75
N ASN A 138 -15.29 -13.39 -4.39
CA ASN A 138 -15.94 -12.29 -3.69
C ASN A 138 -16.79 -12.90 -2.58
N ILE A 139 -16.38 -12.76 -1.33
CA ILE A 139 -17.21 -13.16 -0.18
C ILE A 139 -18.27 -12.06 -0.03
N VAL A 140 -19.29 -12.11 -0.88
CA VAL A 140 -20.53 -11.35 -0.69
C VAL A 140 -21.35 -12.16 0.32
N HIS A 141 -21.31 -11.74 1.59
CA HIS A 141 -22.30 -12.14 2.59
C HIS A 141 -23.36 -11.05 2.72
#